data_AF-A0A1Y1K843-F1
#
_entry.id   AF-A0A1Y1K843-F1
#
_cell.length_a   1.000
_cell.length_b   1.000
_cell.length_c   1.000
_cell.angle_alpha   90.00
_cell.angle_beta   90.00
_cell.angle_gamma   90.00
#
_symmetry.space_group_name_H-M   'P 1'
#
loop_
_entity.id
_entity.type
_entity.pdbx_description
1 polymer ?
#
loop_
_entity_poly.entity_id
_entity_poly.type
_entity_poly.pdbx_seq_one_letter_code
_entity_poly.pdbx_strand_id
1 'polypeptide(L)'
;MKTHNIAIKSKMKISSDTGNDEAIPCPKYRRIGDIDVEKVCTSPAEAKLCLEVAIETIQEQRRKIRKLQTSNNKLRKSFIDLKALLNELKEKNVLSSEAWDILIVS
;
A
#
# COMPACT_ATOMS: atom_id res chain seq x y z
N MET A 1 -21.37 -17.56 -32.49
CA MET A 1 -20.50 -18.52 -31.78
C MET A 1 -20.67 -18.27 -30.29
N LYS A 2 -21.16 -19.27 -29.53
CA LYS A 2 -21.61 -19.11 -28.13
C LYS A 2 -20.44 -19.26 -27.15
N THR A 3 -20.11 -18.21 -26.42
CA THR A 3 -19.11 -18.25 -25.34
C THR A 3 -19.66 -19.01 -24.14
N HIS A 4 -19.00 -20.10 -23.76
CA HIS A 4 -19.35 -20.88 -22.57
C HIS A 4 -18.64 -20.28 -21.36
N ASN A 5 -19.39 -19.64 -20.47
CA ASN A 5 -18.92 -19.22 -19.15
C ASN A 5 -18.82 -20.46 -18.25
N ILE A 6 -17.60 -20.83 -17.87
CA ILE A 6 -17.36 -21.89 -16.88
C ILE A 6 -17.32 -21.22 -15.51
N ALA A 7 -18.48 -21.18 -14.84
CA ALA A 7 -18.58 -20.78 -13.45
C ALA A 7 -18.12 -21.94 -12.55
N ILE A 8 -16.90 -21.87 -12.03
CA ILE A 8 -16.41 -22.83 -11.02
C ILE A 8 -17.01 -22.43 -9.67
N LYS A 9 -18.17 -23.00 -9.32
CA LYS A 9 -18.68 -23.02 -7.94
C LYS A 9 -18.17 -24.29 -7.25
N SER A 10 -17.03 -24.23 -6.57
CA SER A 10 -16.62 -25.31 -5.67
C SER A 10 -17.28 -25.11 -4.30
N LYS A 11 -18.35 -25.89 -4.07
CA LYS A 11 -19.07 -26.00 -2.80
C LYS A 11 -18.20 -26.88 -1.88
N MET A 12 -17.46 -26.29 -0.93
CA MET A 12 -16.77 -27.07 0.10
C MET A 12 -17.81 -27.67 1.05
N LYS A 13 -17.93 -29.01 1.03
CA LYS A 13 -18.56 -29.79 2.09
C LYS A 13 -17.60 -29.80 3.28
N ILE A 14 -18.04 -29.30 4.43
CA ILE A 14 -17.36 -29.54 5.71
C ILE A 14 -17.95 -30.83 6.26
N SER A 15 -17.19 -31.93 6.16
CA SER A 15 -17.49 -33.18 6.85
C SER A 15 -16.83 -33.18 8.24
N SER A 16 -17.62 -33.62 9.20
CA SER A 16 -17.38 -33.69 10.63
C SER A 16 -16.20 -34.57 11.04
N ASP A 17 -15.38 -33.99 11.92
CA ASP A 17 -14.84 -34.55 13.17
C ASP A 17 -14.18 -35.94 13.12
N THR A 18 -12.86 -35.96 13.15
CA THR A 18 -12.03 -36.87 13.96
C THR A 18 -10.63 -36.29 14.06
N GLY A 19 -10.11 -36.25 15.29
CA GLY A 19 -8.93 -35.48 15.67
C GLY A 19 -7.66 -35.76 14.87
N ASN A 20 -6.98 -34.67 14.56
CA ASN A 20 -5.55 -34.48 14.70
C ASN A 20 -5.33 -32.97 14.68
N ASP A 21 -4.63 -32.44 15.69
CA ASP A 21 -4.10 -31.07 15.69
C ASP A 21 -3.01 -30.93 14.61
N GLU A 22 -3.37 -31.11 13.35
CA GLU A 22 -2.53 -30.68 12.25
C GLU A 22 -2.66 -29.16 12.17
N ALA A 23 -1.69 -28.52 12.83
CA ALA A 23 -1.40 -27.11 12.70
C ALA A 23 -1.66 -26.66 11.27
N ILE A 24 -2.63 -25.75 11.10
CA ILE A 24 -2.86 -25.02 9.85
C ILE A 24 -1.48 -24.63 9.32
N PRO A 25 -1.08 -25.02 8.09
CA PRO A 25 0.26 -24.72 7.62
C PRO A 25 0.40 -23.21 7.61
N CYS A 26 1.16 -22.66 8.57
CA CYS A 26 1.54 -21.26 8.55
C CYS A 26 2.20 -21.03 7.19
N PRO A 27 1.72 -20.08 6.36
CA PRO A 27 2.36 -19.81 5.09
C PRO A 27 3.80 -19.42 5.39
N LYS A 28 4.72 -20.27 4.91
CA LYS A 28 6.17 -20.20 5.13
C LYS A 28 6.77 -18.84 4.76
N TYR A 29 6.05 -18.07 3.95
CA TYR A 29 6.41 -16.75 3.47
C TYR A 29 5.28 -15.77 3.83
N ARG A 30 5.56 -14.77 4.67
CA ARG A 30 4.60 -13.71 5.02
C ARG A 30 4.93 -12.39 4.32
N ARG A 31 6.20 -12.19 3.97
CA ARG A 31 6.75 -11.03 3.29
C ARG A 31 7.74 -11.48 2.23
N ILE A 32 8.04 -10.58 1.28
CA ILE A 32 9.08 -10.84 0.26
C ILE A 32 10.42 -11.23 0.90
N GLY A 33 10.77 -10.62 2.04
CA GLY A 33 12.02 -10.92 2.74
C GLY A 33 12.10 -12.31 3.36
N ASP A 34 10.99 -13.04 3.45
CA ASP A 34 10.95 -14.40 4.00
C ASP A 34 11.20 -15.47 2.92
N ILE A 35 11.21 -15.07 1.64
CA ILE A 35 11.27 -16.00 0.49
C ILE A 35 12.64 -16.68 0.42
N ASP A 36 12.64 -18.01 0.47
CA ASP A 36 13.81 -18.85 0.25
C ASP A 36 13.93 -19.22 -1.24
N VAL A 37 14.88 -18.55 -1.92
CA VAL A 37 15.07 -18.66 -3.37
C VAL A 37 15.45 -20.08 -3.79
N GLU A 38 16.22 -20.80 -2.98
CA GLU A 38 16.66 -22.16 -3.30
C GLU A 38 15.47 -23.13 -3.35
N LYS A 39 14.52 -23.00 -2.42
CA LYS A 39 13.33 -23.84 -2.41
C LYS A 39 12.33 -23.47 -3.50
N VAL A 40 12.20 -22.18 -3.82
CA VAL A 40 11.38 -21.69 -4.94
C VAL A 40 11.80 -22.29 -6.29
N CYS A 41 13.10 -22.43 -6.52
CA CYS A 41 13.62 -23.00 -7.76
C CYS A 41 13.32 -24.50 -7.94
N THR A 42 12.96 -25.20 -6.86
CA THR A 42 12.79 -26.66 -6.86
C THR A 42 11.32 -27.11 -6.87
N SER A 43 10.38 -26.23 -6.50
CA SER A 43 8.96 -26.57 -6.39
C SER A 43 8.07 -25.52 -7.08
N PRO A 44 7.30 -25.91 -8.12
CA PRO A 44 6.33 -25.01 -8.74
C PRO A 44 5.26 -24.49 -7.76
N ALA A 45 4.91 -25.28 -6.74
CA ALA A 45 3.96 -24.87 -5.72
C ALA A 45 4.54 -23.77 -4.81
N GLU A 46 5.82 -23.89 -4.43
CA GLU A 46 6.50 -22.84 -3.66
C GLU A 46 6.70 -21.56 -4.48
N ALA A 47 7.02 -21.69 -5.77
CA ALA A 47 7.10 -20.54 -6.68
C ALA A 47 5.77 -19.79 -6.79
N LYS A 48 4.65 -20.51 -6.89
CA LYS A 48 3.31 -19.89 -6.91
C LYS A 48 3.03 -19.11 -5.62
N LEU A 49 3.31 -19.70 -4.45
CA LEU A 49 3.10 -19.05 -3.16
C LEU A 49 3.94 -17.77 -3.03
N CYS A 50 5.20 -17.80 -3.48
CA CYS A 50 6.08 -16.64 -3.45
C CYS A 50 5.60 -15.50 -4.36
N LEU A 51 5.06 -15.84 -5.54
CA LEU A 51 4.45 -14.86 -6.43
C LEU A 51 3.23 -14.21 -5.80
N GLU A 52 2.36 -14.96 -5.13
CA GLU A 52 1.20 -14.42 -4.41
C GLU A 52 1.62 -13.42 -3.33
N VAL A 53 2.61 -13.78 -2.49
CA VAL A 53 3.16 -12.88 -1.45
C VAL A 53 3.80 -11.62 -2.05
N ALA A 54 4.52 -11.76 -3.17
CA ALA A 54 5.11 -10.62 -3.86
C ALA A 54 4.04 -9.68 -4.42
N ILE A 55 2.98 -10.23 -5.04
CA ILE A 55 1.85 -9.46 -5.57
C ILE A 55 1.17 -8.69 -4.43
N GLU A 56 0.85 -9.35 -3.33
CA GLU A 56 0.22 -8.70 -2.17
C GLU A 56 1.09 -7.57 -1.61
N THR A 57 2.39 -7.82 -1.45
CA THR A 57 3.35 -6.82 -0.97
C THR A 57 3.39 -5.61 -1.91
N ILE A 58 3.47 -5.82 -3.23
CA ILE A 58 3.44 -4.74 -4.23
C ILE A 58 2.14 -3.94 -4.13
N GLN A 59 0.99 -4.61 -3.97
CA GLN A 59 -0.29 -3.94 -3.82
C GLN A 59 -0.36 -3.10 -2.54
N GLU A 60 0.16 -3.60 -1.42
CA GLU A 60 0.22 -2.85 -0.16
C GLU A 60 1.09 -1.60 -0.31
N GLN A 61 2.28 -1.73 -0.90
CA GLN A 61 3.18 -0.60 -1.14
C GLN A 61 2.56 0.43 -2.08
N ARG A 62 1.87 0.00 -3.14
CA ARG A 62 1.11 0.91 -4.02
C ARG A 62 0.04 1.69 -3.26
N ARG A 63 -0.67 1.05 -2.31
CA ARG A 63 -1.65 1.75 -1.45
C ARG A 63 -0.98 2.79 -0.55
N LYS A 64 0.18 2.47 0.04
CA LYS A 64 0.96 3.40 0.87
C LYS A 64 1.43 4.61 0.06
N ILE A 65 1.99 4.37 -1.13
CA ILE A 65 2.43 5.44 -2.04
C ILE A 65 1.26 6.38 -2.37
N ARG A 66 0.09 5.86 -2.74
CA ARG A 66 -1.09 6.69 -3.05
C ARG A 66 -1.54 7.55 -1.86
N LYS A 67 -1.53 6.97 -0.64
CA LYS A 67 -1.85 7.72 0.58
C LYS A 67 -0.85 8.86 0.81
N LEU A 68 0.44 8.57 0.71
CA LEU A 68 1.49 9.58 0.84
C LEU A 68 1.39 10.68 -0.22
N GLN A 69 1.12 10.32 -1.48
CA GLN A 69 0.89 11.29 -2.55
C GLN A 69 -0.30 12.21 -2.25
N THR A 70 -1.39 11.65 -1.74
CA THR A 70 -2.57 12.45 -1.36
C THR A 70 -2.25 13.41 -0.22
N SER A 71 -1.56 12.93 0.83
CA SER A 71 -1.14 13.79 1.93
C SER A 71 -0.16 14.87 1.48
N ASN A 72 0.81 14.54 0.62
CA ASN A 72 1.77 15.50 0.08
C ASN A 72 1.08 16.56 -0.78
N ASN A 73 0.12 16.16 -1.63
CA ASN A 73 -0.66 17.12 -2.43
C ASN A 73 -1.48 18.08 -1.55
N LYS A 74 -2.06 17.58 -0.45
CA LYS A 74 -2.75 18.43 0.52
C LYS A 74 -1.80 19.42 1.19
N LEU A 75 -0.65 18.95 1.67
CA LEU A 75 0.37 19.80 2.30
C LEU A 75 0.91 20.86 1.33
N ARG A 76 1.20 20.48 0.08
CA ARG A 76 1.63 21.41 -0.97
C ARG A 76 0.59 22.49 -1.21
N LYS A 77 -0.69 22.11 -1.30
CA LYS A 77 -1.78 23.08 -1.47
C LYS A 77 -1.84 24.03 -0.26
N SER A 78 -1.85 23.51 0.96
CA SER A 78 -1.85 24.33 2.17
C SER A 78 -0.66 25.28 2.24
N PHE A 79 0.53 24.83 1.84
CA PHE A 79 1.71 25.67 1.78
C PHE A 79 1.57 26.81 0.75
N ILE A 80 1.05 26.51 -0.44
CA ILE A 80 0.76 27.53 -1.46
C ILE A 80 -0.26 28.54 -0.94
N ASP A 81 -1.35 28.07 -0.32
CA ASP A 81 -2.41 28.93 0.23
C ASP A 81 -1.86 29.84 1.35
N LEU A 82 -1.02 29.30 2.25
CA LEU A 82 -0.35 30.08 3.30
C LEU A 82 0.62 31.11 2.73
N LYS A 83 1.38 30.73 1.70
CA LYS A 83 2.29 31.65 1.02
C LYS A 83 1.54 32.81 0.35
N ALA A 84 0.40 32.52 -0.27
CA ALA A 84 -0.47 33.54 -0.83
C ALA A 84 -0.99 34.49 0.26
N LEU A 85 -1.46 33.96 1.39
CA LEU A 85 -1.92 34.76 2.52
C LEU A 85 -0.80 35.66 3.08
N LEU A 86 0.41 35.13 3.25
CA LEU A 86 1.55 35.92 3.72
C LEU A 86 1.85 37.09 2.77
N ASN A 87 1.79 36.87 1.46
CA ASN A 87 1.94 37.93 0.47
C ASN A 87 0.86 39.00 0.61
N GLU A 88 -0.41 38.61 0.74
CA GLU A 88 -1.50 39.57 0.94
C GLU A 88 -1.32 40.40 2.22
N LEU A 89 -0.89 39.76 3.32
CA LEU A 89 -0.64 40.46 4.59
C LEU A 89 0.52 41.45 4.49
N LYS A 90 1.56 41.12 3.71
CA LYS A 90 2.66 42.03 3.40
C LYS A 90 2.18 43.21 2.54
N GLU A 91 1.45 42.95 1.47
CA GLU A 91 0.90 43.98 0.58
C GLU A 91 -0.03 44.95 1.31
N LYS A 92 -0.83 44.44 2.25
CA LYS A 92 -1.71 45.24 3.11
C LYS A 92 -0.96 45.96 4.26
N ASN A 93 0.36 45.87 4.32
CA ASN A 93 1.22 46.40 5.39
C ASN A 93 0.83 45.93 6.81
N VAL A 94 0.18 44.77 6.91
CA VAL A 94 -0.15 44.14 8.20
C VAL A 94 1.08 43.44 8.79
N LEU A 95 1.97 42.99 7.90
CA LEU A 95 3.20 42.27 8.25
C LEU A 95 4.43 43.08 7.84
N SER A 96 5.39 43.23 8.75
CA SER A 96 6.69 43.85 8.43
C SER A 96 7.49 42.96 7.48
N SER A 97 8.41 43.55 6.70
CA SER A 97 9.26 42.74 5.80
C SER A 97 10.07 41.71 6.57
N GLU A 98 10.65 42.10 7.72
CA GLU A 98 11.39 41.21 8.61
C GLU A 98 10.57 39.97 9.02
N ALA A 99 9.33 40.20 9.46
CA ALA A 99 8.46 39.11 9.90
C ALA A 99 8.02 38.22 8.72
N TRP A 100 7.83 38.80 7.53
CA TRP A 100 7.51 38.03 6.33
C TRP A 100 8.69 37.16 5.89
N ASP A 101 9.92 37.69 5.91
CA ASP A 101 11.13 36.98 5.52
C ASP A 101 11.42 35.79 6.45
N ILE A 102 11.13 35.91 7.74
CA ILE A 102 11.22 34.78 8.70
C ILE A 102 10.18 33.69 8.38
N LEU A 103 8.93 34.09 8.09
CA LEU A 103 7.81 33.18 7.91
C LEU A 103 7.80 32.47 6.55
N ILE A 104 8.42 33.03 5.51
CA ILE A 104 8.45 32.46 4.16
C ILE A 104 9.54 31.39 3.98
N VAL A 105 10.60 31.44 4.80
CA VAL A 105 11.79 30.57 4.72
C VAL A 105 11.70 29.37 5.67
N SER A 106 10.92 29.50 6.74
CA SER A 106 10.68 28.44 7.74
C SER A 106 9.68 27.38 7.25
#